data_AF-A0A4S0IFL0-F1
#
_entry.id   AF-A0A4S0IFL0-F1
#
_cell.length_a   1.000
_cell.length_b   1.000
_cell.length_c   1.000
_cell.angle_alpha   90.00
_cell.angle_beta   90.00
_cell.angle_gamma   90.00
#
_symmetry.space_group_name_H-M   'P 1'
#
loop_
_entity.id
_entity.type
_entity.pdbx_description
1 polymer ?
#
loop_
_entity_poly.entity_id
_entity_poly.type
_entity_poly.pdbx_seq_one_letter_code
_entity_poly.pdbx_strand_id
1 'polypeptide(L)'
;VACVLTEPLMTNFGMIQVAEGFHAALREITRRTGTVLIIDETHTISSGPGGYTALHGLEPDILVAGKAIAGGIPAGIFGVSREIAARLWKIVPMVNPRVRQSAHLGIGGTLAG
;
A
#
# COMPACT_ATOMS: atom_id res chain seq x y z
N VAL A 1 -18.09 -1.37 -0.75
CA VAL A 1 -16.96 -0.71 -0.06
C VAL A 1 -15.81 -0.67 -1.05
N ALA A 2 -15.14 0.46 -1.25
CA ALA A 2 -14.06 0.55 -2.25
C ALA A 2 -12.77 -0.13 -1.75
N CYS A 3 -12.38 0.15 -0.51
CA CYS A 3 -11.21 -0.43 0.12
C CYS A 3 -11.39 -0.59 1.64
N VAL A 4 -10.55 -1.45 2.22
CA VAL A 4 -10.22 -1.48 3.64
C VAL A 4 -8.78 -1.03 3.76
N LEU A 5 -8.53 0.02 4.54
CA LEU A 5 -7.19 0.53 4.88
C LEU A 5 -6.90 0.23 6.34
N THR A 6 -5.77 -0.42 6.62
CA THR A 6 -5.38 -0.76 7.99
C THR A 6 -3.87 -0.87 8.13
N GLU A 7 -3.35 -0.58 9.31
CA GLU A 7 -2.05 -1.10 9.72
C GLU A 7 -2.16 -2.63 9.89
N PRO A 8 -1.12 -3.42 9.60
CA PRO A 8 -1.18 -4.87 9.83
C PRO A 8 -1.06 -5.19 11.34
N LEU A 9 -0.40 -4.32 12.10
CA LEU A 9 -0.43 -4.27 13.55
C LEU A 9 -0.61 -2.80 13.93
N MET A 10 -1.64 -2.46 14.71
CA MET A 10 -1.89 -1.06 15.04
C MET A 10 -0.78 -0.56 15.95
N THR A 11 -0.26 0.62 15.65
CA THR A 11 0.85 1.23 16.41
C THR A 11 0.57 2.65 16.88
N ASN A 12 -0.47 3.30 16.36
CA ASN A 12 -0.80 4.71 16.66
C ASN A 12 -1.68 4.90 17.91
N PHE A 13 -2.11 3.81 18.55
CA PHE A 13 -2.82 3.82 19.83
C PHE A 13 -2.19 2.77 20.79
N GLY A 14 -0.86 2.79 20.86
CA GLY A 14 -0.07 1.67 21.39
C GLY A 14 0.08 0.53 20.38
N MET A 15 0.74 -0.56 20.77
CA MET A 15 0.82 -1.79 19.98
C MET A 15 -0.36 -2.70 20.32
N ILE A 16 -1.34 -2.78 19.43
CA ILE A 16 -2.52 -3.64 19.62
C ILE A 16 -2.25 -4.99 18.96
N GLN A 17 -2.28 -6.05 19.76
CA GLN A 17 -2.06 -7.40 19.28
C GLN A 17 -3.12 -7.82 18.26
N VAL A 18 -2.67 -8.53 17.23
CA VAL A 18 -3.55 -9.10 16.21
C VAL A 18 -4.20 -10.35 16.78
N ALA A 19 -5.53 -10.40 16.77
CA ALA A 19 -6.27 -11.59 17.17
C ALA A 19 -5.99 -12.76 16.21
N GLU A 20 -5.97 -13.97 16.74
CA GLU A 20 -5.79 -15.18 15.93
C GLU A 20 -6.83 -15.25 14.80
N GLY A 21 -6.37 -15.55 13.58
CA GLY A 21 -7.22 -15.64 12.40
C GLY A 21 -7.69 -14.30 11.80
N PHE A 22 -7.41 -13.16 12.44
CA PHE A 22 -7.89 -11.85 11.97
C PHE A 22 -7.50 -11.53 10.52
N HIS A 23 -6.21 -11.68 10.17
CA HIS A 23 -5.74 -11.38 8.81
C HIS A 23 -6.31 -12.33 7.76
N ALA A 24 -6.49 -13.60 8.10
CA ALA A 24 -7.10 -14.58 7.20
C ALA A 24 -8.56 -14.20 6.89
N ALA A 25 -9.34 -13.87 7.94
CA ALA A 25 -10.71 -13.42 7.79
C ALA A 25 -10.79 -12.10 7.01
N LEU A 26 -9.93 -11.14 7.31
CA LEU A 26 -9.85 -9.86 6.60
C LEU A 26 -9.58 -10.06 5.10
N ARG A 27 -8.61 -10.91 4.74
CA ARG A 27 -8.28 -11.19 3.34
C ARG A 27 -9.41 -11.94 2.62
N GLU A 28 -10.04 -12.90 3.28
CA GLU A 28 -11.19 -13.64 2.73
C GLU A 28 -12.36 -12.69 2.42
N ILE A 29 -12.76 -11.86 3.37
CA ILE A 29 -13.90 -10.95 3.23
C ILE A 29 -13.63 -9.92 2.12
N THR A 30 -12.42 -9.35 2.08
CA THR A 30 -12.04 -8.36 1.06
C THR A 30 -12.07 -8.97 -0.34
N ARG A 31 -11.54 -10.20 -0.52
CA ARG A 31 -11.63 -10.94 -1.80
C ARG A 31 -13.07 -11.23 -2.20
N ARG A 32 -13.86 -11.79 -1.29
CA ARG A 32 -15.27 -12.17 -1.52
C ARG A 32 -16.13 -10.99 -1.99
N THR A 33 -15.80 -9.78 -1.53
CA THR A 33 -16.56 -8.56 -1.83
C THR A 33 -15.96 -7.71 -2.94
N GLY A 34 -14.80 -8.10 -3.50
CA GLY A 34 -14.04 -7.28 -4.44
C GLY A 34 -13.51 -5.96 -3.83
N THR A 35 -13.47 -5.88 -2.50
CA THR A 35 -12.95 -4.72 -1.76
C THR A 35 -11.43 -4.76 -1.75
N VAL A 36 -10.77 -3.64 -2.09
CA VAL A 36 -9.30 -3.56 -2.12
C VAL A 36 -8.75 -3.56 -0.69
N LEU A 37 -7.83 -4.47 -0.37
CA LEU A 37 -7.10 -4.47 0.90
C LEU A 37 -5.83 -3.63 0.78
N ILE A 38 -5.75 -2.56 1.56
CA ILE A 38 -4.58 -1.68 1.67
C ILE A 38 -3.94 -1.90 3.05
N ILE A 39 -2.66 -2.29 3.04
CA ILE A 39 -1.86 -2.43 4.26
C ILE A 39 -0.91 -1.23 4.36
N ASP A 40 -1.07 -0.44 5.42
CA ASP A 40 -0.19 0.68 5.76
C ASP A 40 0.93 0.19 6.67
N GLU A 41 2.14 0.10 6.11
CA GLU A 41 3.34 -0.35 6.79
C GLU A 41 4.22 0.81 7.25
N THR A 42 3.72 2.04 7.26
CA THR A 42 4.54 3.20 7.58
C THR A 42 5.25 3.06 8.94
N HIS A 43 4.63 2.41 9.93
CA HIS A 43 5.32 2.01 11.17
C HIS A 43 5.83 0.55 11.14
N THR A 44 5.01 -0.39 10.65
CA THR A 44 5.29 -1.83 10.76
C THR A 44 6.35 -2.33 9.78
N ILE A 45 6.83 -1.49 8.86
CA ILE A 45 8.04 -1.76 8.07
C ILE A 45 9.27 -2.03 8.96
N SER A 46 9.23 -1.57 10.20
CA SER A 46 10.25 -1.85 11.23
C SER A 46 10.30 -3.31 11.71
N SER A 47 9.31 -4.14 11.37
CA SER A 47 9.27 -5.56 11.78
C SER A 47 10.37 -6.43 11.15
N GLY A 48 11.00 -5.97 10.06
CA GLY A 48 12.11 -6.66 9.42
C GLY A 48 12.22 -6.34 7.93
N PRO A 49 13.20 -6.91 7.21
CA PRO A 49 13.28 -6.81 5.75
C PRO A 49 11.97 -7.30 5.11
N GLY A 50 11.26 -6.40 4.42
CA GLY A 50 9.94 -6.70 3.83
C GLY A 50 8.73 -6.39 4.72
N GLY A 51 8.94 -5.86 5.94
CA GLY A 51 7.88 -5.44 6.85
C GLY A 51 7.09 -6.58 7.47
N TYR A 52 6.00 -6.23 8.15
CA TYR A 52 5.09 -7.19 8.76
C TYR A 52 4.42 -8.08 7.70
N THR A 53 4.14 -7.52 6.53
CA THR A 53 3.57 -8.24 5.38
C THR A 53 4.43 -9.43 4.98
N ALA A 54 5.73 -9.24 4.77
CA ALA A 54 6.61 -10.35 4.39
C ALA A 54 6.81 -11.35 5.54
N LEU A 55 6.95 -10.85 6.77
CA LEU A 55 7.14 -11.70 7.96
C LEU A 55 5.96 -12.64 8.21
N HIS A 56 4.74 -12.18 7.94
CA HIS A 56 3.50 -12.92 8.22
C HIS A 56 2.77 -13.44 6.97
N GLY A 57 3.37 -13.30 5.78
CA GLY A 57 2.79 -13.78 4.53
C GLY A 57 1.45 -13.12 4.18
N LEU A 58 1.29 -11.83 4.48
CA LEU A 58 0.07 -11.10 4.14
C LEU A 58 0.01 -10.83 2.63
N GLU A 59 -1.19 -10.82 2.07
CA GLU A 59 -1.43 -10.63 0.62
C GLU A 59 -2.29 -9.38 0.35
N PRO A 60 -1.78 -8.15 0.60
CA PRO A 60 -2.50 -6.93 0.29
C PRO A 60 -2.62 -6.69 -1.22
N ASP A 61 -3.65 -5.95 -1.61
CA ASP A 61 -3.80 -5.47 -2.99
C ASP A 61 -2.96 -4.20 -3.22
N ILE A 62 -2.79 -3.38 -2.17
CA ILE A 62 -1.93 -2.20 -2.14
C ILE A 62 -1.13 -2.19 -0.83
N LEU A 63 0.15 -1.90 -0.91
CA LEU A 63 1.01 -1.67 0.26
C LEU A 63 1.47 -0.22 0.26
N VAL A 64 1.47 0.43 1.43
CA VAL A 64 1.97 1.80 1.61
C VAL A 64 3.09 1.79 2.63
N ALA A 65 4.14 2.59 2.40
CA ALA A 65 5.21 2.80 3.37
C ALA A 65 5.75 4.23 3.31
N GLY A 66 6.36 4.67 4.40
CA GLY A 66 6.90 6.02 4.58
C GLY A 66 7.92 6.07 5.71
N LYS A 67 7.99 7.19 6.43
CA LYS A 67 8.89 7.38 7.59
C LYS A 67 10.36 7.08 7.28
N ALA A 68 10.85 5.90 7.65
CA ALA A 68 12.26 5.55 7.61
C ALA A 68 12.81 5.27 6.20
N ILE A 69 11.95 5.20 5.17
CA ILE A 69 12.33 4.78 3.82
C ILE A 69 13.26 5.75 3.06
N ALA A 70 13.41 6.99 3.52
CA ALA A 70 14.17 8.02 2.82
C ALA A 70 15.10 8.84 3.74
N GLY A 71 15.47 8.29 4.91
CA GLY A 71 16.51 8.88 5.76
C GLY A 71 16.22 10.30 6.25
N GLY A 72 14.94 10.65 6.47
CA GLY A 72 14.52 11.98 6.91
C GLY A 72 14.06 12.93 5.79
N ILE A 73 14.21 12.55 4.52
CA ILE A 73 13.61 13.27 3.39
C ILE A 73 12.10 12.95 3.34
N PRO A 74 11.22 13.94 3.12
CA PRO A 74 9.78 13.69 2.96
C PRO A 74 9.50 12.78 1.76
N ALA A 75 9.14 11.53 2.02
CA ALA A 75 8.83 10.54 0.99
C ALA A 75 7.78 9.55 1.49
N GLY A 76 6.97 9.08 0.54
CA GLY A 76 6.04 7.98 0.70
C GLY A 76 6.05 7.14 -0.57
N ILE A 77 5.82 5.85 -0.41
CA ILE A 77 5.68 4.91 -1.51
C ILE A 77 4.39 4.14 -1.36
N PHE A 78 3.85 3.71 -2.49
CA PHE A 78 2.86 2.65 -2.53
C PHE A 78 3.20 1.67 -3.65
N GLY A 79 2.96 0.40 -3.40
CA GLY A 79 3.00 -0.67 -4.39
C GLY A 79 1.59 -1.22 -4.61
N VAL A 80 1.28 -1.62 -5.84
CA VAL A 80 0.00 -2.25 -6.18
C VAL A 80 0.22 -3.64 -6.75
N SER A 81 -0.72 -4.55 -6.51
CA SER A 81 -0.71 -5.86 -7.15
C SER A 81 -0.83 -5.73 -8.67
N ARG A 82 -0.39 -6.76 -9.41
CA ARG A 82 -0.52 -6.80 -10.87
C ARG A 82 -1.96 -6.62 -11.33
N GLU A 83 -2.91 -7.19 -10.60
CA GLU A 83 -4.34 -7.07 -10.90
C GLU A 83 -4.83 -5.62 -10.75
N ILE A 84 -4.46 -4.94 -9.66
CA ILE A 84 -4.80 -3.54 -9.45
C ILE A 84 -4.12 -2.66 -10.51
N ALA A 85 -2.85 -2.90 -10.84
CA ALA A 85 -2.16 -2.18 -11.91
C ALA A 85 -2.90 -2.30 -13.26
N ALA A 86 -3.34 -3.52 -13.62
CA ALA A 86 -4.09 -3.76 -14.84
C ALA A 86 -5.45 -3.03 -14.87
N ARG A 87 -6.12 -2.90 -13.71
CA ARG A 87 -7.35 -2.10 -13.58
C ARG A 87 -7.07 -0.61 -13.73
N LEU A 88 -6.00 -0.11 -13.11
CA LEU A 88 -5.58 1.30 -13.20
C LEU A 88 -5.26 1.69 -14.65
N TRP A 89 -4.49 0.88 -15.38
CA TRP A 89 -4.09 1.18 -16.76
C TRP A 89 -5.21 1.18 -17.79
N LYS A 90 -6.38 0.60 -17.47
CA LYS A 90 -7.57 0.73 -18.31
C LYS A 90 -8.24 2.11 -18.18
N ILE A 91 -7.98 2.80 -17.08
CA ILE A 91 -8.64 4.06 -16.72
C ILE A 91 -7.67 5.24 -16.89
N VAL A 92 -6.39 5.01 -16.61
CA VAL A 92 -5.32 6.01 -16.69
C VAL A 92 -4.52 5.79 -17.98
N PRO A 93 -4.29 6.84 -18.79
CA PRO A 93 -3.42 6.73 -19.95
C PRO A 93 -2.00 6.36 -19.50
N MET A 94 -1.39 5.38 -20.17
CA MET A 94 0.01 5.05 -19.97
C MET A 94 0.88 6.29 -20.21
N VAL A 95 1.82 6.52 -19.29
CA VAL A 95 2.77 7.62 -19.44
C VAL A 95 3.68 7.30 -20.63
N ASN A 96 3.75 8.19 -21.61
CA ASN A 96 4.70 8.10 -22.71
C ASN A 96 6.03 8.70 -22.22
N PRO A 97 7.10 7.90 -22.07
CA PRO A 97 8.37 8.37 -21.53
C PRO A 97 9.07 9.40 -22.42
N ARG A 98 8.60 9.59 -23.66
CA ARG A 98 9.13 10.58 -24.62
C ARG A 98 8.36 11.90 -24.61
N VAL A 99 7.27 12.00 -23.85
CA VAL A 99 6.43 13.20 -23.80
C VAL A 99 6.33 13.67 -22.36
N ARG A 100 6.64 14.95 -22.12
CA ARG A 100 6.43 15.57 -20.81
C ARG A 100 4.93 15.60 -20.53
N GLN A 101 4.48 14.72 -19.63
CA GLN A 101 3.11 14.65 -19.17
C GLN A 101 3.07 15.13 -17.71
N SER A 102 2.22 16.13 -17.42
CA SER A 102 1.89 16.46 -16.03
C SER A 102 1.24 15.23 -15.39
N ALA A 103 1.58 14.92 -14.15
CA ALA A 103 0.97 13.81 -13.42
C ALA A 103 -0.54 14.09 -13.22
N HIS A 104 -1.39 13.57 -14.12
CA HIS A 104 -2.84 13.76 -14.10
C HIS A 104 -3.52 13.17 -12.85
N LEU A 105 -2.79 12.42 -12.02
CA LEU A 105 -3.31 11.66 -10.88
C LEU A 105 -3.03 12.29 -9.52
N GLY A 106 -2.29 13.40 -9.45
CA GLY A 106 -1.89 13.98 -8.15
C GLY A 106 -0.95 13.10 -7.30
N ILE A 107 -0.55 11.93 -7.81
CA ILE A 107 0.45 11.05 -7.23
C ILE A 107 1.82 11.53 -7.72
N GLY A 108 2.57 12.21 -6.85
CA GLY A 108 4.01 12.44 -7.01
C GLY A 108 4.45 12.86 -8.41
N GLY A 109 3.80 13.87 -8.99
CA GLY A 109 4.40 14.63 -10.08
C GLY A 109 5.47 15.52 -9.49
N THR A 110 6.58 14.93 -9.06
CA THR A 110 7.70 15.69 -8.52
C THR A 110 8.08 16.71 -9.58
N LEU A 111 7.91 17.99 -9.22
CA LEU A 111 8.76 19.08 -9.66
C LEU A 111 10.21 18.61 -9.49
N ALA A 112 10.71 17.86 -10.47
CA ALA A 112 12.10 17.83 -10.81
C ALA A 112 12.35 19.20 -11.46
N GLY A 113 12.77 20.15 -10.63
CA GLY A 113 13.67 21.20 -11.10
C GLY A 113 15.01 20.58 -11.48
#